data_AF-A0ABD2IGP4-F1
#
_entry.id   AF-A0ABD2IGP4-F1
#
_cell.length_a   1.000
_cell.length_b   1.000
_cell.length_c   1.000
_cell.angle_alpha   90.00
_cell.angle_beta   90.00
_cell.angle_gamma   90.00
#
_symmetry.space_group_name_H-M   'P 1'
#
loop_
_entity.id
_entity.type
_entity.pdbx_description
1 polymer ?
#
loop_
_entity_poly.entity_id
_entity_poly.type
_entity_poly.pdbx_seq_one_letter_code
_entity_poly.pdbx_strand_id
1 'polypeptide(L)'
;MQYFRNIENGQRALVSVLKGTRKIILDAQQLHLIRHDEHIQIKRGFIVLLLEHVREQFPQLNEQPTKIKIGIVQSYSFQAEILRICFSTLKFFPRQNVPIKHLVLNGCCFLSTDELDYFFSSYGSISERKKYGLECLVSLEVILSHLKPLNLSELELSALNGIQLWNCIERFVPLSDQQKAHRNAFFVELHAMAAQNNGKIAEIGIRFGLLMNLLFDTLNAASELLEAFEIINGRKRE
;
A
#
# COMPACT_ATOMS: atom_id res chain seq x y z
N MET A 1 7.90 12.11 6.64
CA MET A 1 6.67 12.80 6.16
C MET A 1 6.77 13.33 4.74
N GLN A 2 7.82 14.08 4.37
CA GLN A 2 7.96 14.68 3.03
C GLN A 2 7.95 13.63 1.89
N TYR A 3 8.47 12.44 2.16
CA TYR A 3 8.45 11.30 1.26
C TYR A 3 7.04 10.81 0.84
N PHE A 4 6.09 10.67 1.78
CA PHE A 4 4.73 10.22 1.45
C PHE A 4 4.03 11.16 0.49
N ARG A 5 4.17 12.46 0.76
CA ARG A 5 3.66 13.50 -0.14
C ARG A 5 4.34 13.44 -1.50
N ASN A 6 5.65 13.21 -1.56
CA ASN A 6 6.38 13.08 -2.82
C ASN A 6 5.95 11.86 -3.64
N ILE A 7 5.69 10.71 -2.99
CA ILE A 7 5.14 9.53 -3.67
C ILE A 7 3.73 9.76 -4.18
N GLU A 8 2.85 10.30 -3.35
CA GLU A 8 1.47 10.55 -3.75
C GLU A 8 1.42 11.56 -4.90
N ASN A 9 2.24 12.61 -4.85
CA ASN A 9 2.37 13.58 -5.93
C ASN A 9 2.97 12.95 -7.19
N GLY A 10 4.00 12.10 -7.05
CA GLY A 10 4.58 11.36 -8.17
C GLY A 10 3.57 10.44 -8.84
N GLN A 11 2.74 9.74 -8.07
CA GLN A 11 1.68 8.88 -8.60
C GLN A 11 0.57 9.67 -9.28
N ARG A 12 0.14 10.79 -8.71
CA ARG A 12 -0.82 11.71 -9.36
C ARG A 12 -0.27 12.27 -10.66
N ALA A 13 1.02 12.60 -10.70
CA ALA A 13 1.68 13.02 -11.94
C ALA A 13 1.67 11.89 -12.98
N LEU A 14 1.97 10.64 -12.59
CA LEU A 14 1.89 9.47 -13.49
C LEU A 14 0.45 9.27 -14.04
N VAL A 15 -0.57 9.48 -13.21
CA VAL A 15 -1.98 9.42 -13.64
C VAL A 15 -2.32 10.54 -14.62
N SER A 16 -1.79 11.76 -14.43
CA SER A 16 -2.08 12.88 -15.34
C SER A 16 -1.63 12.64 -16.80
N VAL A 17 -0.66 11.75 -16.99
CA VAL A 17 -0.19 11.31 -18.31
C VAL A 17 -1.14 10.29 -18.95
N LEU A 18 -1.92 9.57 -18.13
CA LEU A 18 -2.88 8.55 -18.56
C LEU A 18 -4.29 9.14 -18.62
N LYS A 19 -4.87 9.22 -19.83
CA LYS A 19 -6.20 9.81 -20.05
C LYS A 19 -7.30 8.96 -19.39
N GLY A 20 -7.94 9.47 -18.34
CA GLY A 20 -9.11 8.84 -17.72
C GLY A 20 -10.44 9.27 -18.37
N THR A 21 -11.28 8.29 -18.73
CA THR A 21 -12.56 8.46 -19.46
C THR A 21 -13.77 8.75 -18.56
N ARG A 22 -13.79 8.23 -17.32
CA ARG A 22 -14.88 8.47 -16.34
C ARG A 22 -14.31 9.06 -15.06
N LYS A 23 -15.02 10.04 -14.47
CA LYS A 23 -14.53 10.82 -13.33
C LYS A 23 -15.66 11.08 -12.32
N ILE A 24 -15.35 10.99 -11.03
CA ILE A 24 -16.23 11.40 -9.93
C ILE A 24 -15.52 12.53 -9.16
N ILE A 25 -16.26 13.53 -8.69
CA ILE A 25 -15.73 14.60 -7.85
C ILE A 25 -16.14 14.33 -6.40
N LEU A 26 -15.17 14.21 -5.50
CA LEU A 26 -15.35 14.03 -4.06
C LEU A 26 -14.46 15.02 -3.31
N ASP A 27 -15.01 15.79 -2.38
CA ASP A 27 -14.28 16.75 -1.52
C ASP A 27 -13.29 17.64 -2.31
N ALA A 28 -13.78 18.23 -3.40
CA ALA A 28 -13.02 19.06 -4.37
C ALA A 28 -11.89 18.34 -5.12
N GLN A 29 -11.70 17.02 -4.93
CA GLN A 29 -10.75 16.19 -5.65
C GLN A 29 -11.46 15.34 -6.71
N GLN A 30 -10.80 15.18 -7.86
CA GLN A 30 -11.31 14.37 -8.95
C GLN A 30 -10.71 12.96 -8.86
N LEU A 31 -11.56 11.95 -8.74
CA LEU A 31 -11.19 10.54 -8.83
C LEU A 31 -11.53 9.98 -10.21
N HIS A 32 -10.60 9.21 -10.78
CA HIS A 32 -10.71 8.65 -12.12
C HIS A 32 -10.96 7.14 -12.07
N LEU A 33 -11.97 6.65 -12.79
CA LEU A 33 -12.11 5.21 -12.98
C LEU A 33 -10.96 4.74 -13.89
N ILE A 34 -10.27 3.68 -13.49
CA ILE A 34 -9.05 3.21 -14.17
C ILE A 34 -9.27 1.81 -14.77
N ARG A 35 -8.54 1.47 -15.84
CA ARG A 35 -8.41 0.09 -16.32
C ARG A 35 -7.20 -0.60 -15.70
N HIS A 36 -7.21 -1.92 -15.64
CA HIS A 36 -6.14 -2.68 -15.02
C HIS A 36 -4.79 -2.51 -15.75
N ASP A 37 -4.77 -2.42 -17.08
CA ASP A 37 -3.53 -2.16 -17.83
C ASP A 37 -2.93 -0.78 -17.50
N GLU A 38 -3.76 0.25 -17.35
CA GLU A 38 -3.37 1.58 -16.89
C GLU A 38 -2.83 1.54 -15.46
N HIS A 39 -3.50 0.81 -14.56
CA HIS A 39 -3.03 0.61 -13.19
C HIS A 39 -1.64 -0.04 -13.17
N ILE A 40 -1.41 -1.06 -13.98
CA ILE A 40 -0.11 -1.73 -14.09
C ILE A 40 0.97 -0.78 -14.61
N GLN A 41 0.66 0.10 -15.58
CA GLN A 41 1.62 1.11 -16.06
C GLN A 41 2.02 2.09 -14.94
N ILE A 42 1.05 2.57 -14.15
CA ILE A 42 1.35 3.44 -13.00
C ILE A 42 2.16 2.69 -11.95
N LYS A 43 1.82 1.43 -11.67
CA LYS A 43 2.52 0.59 -10.70
C LYS A 43 3.99 0.39 -11.08
N ARG A 44 4.30 0.27 -12.38
CA ARG A 44 5.70 0.24 -12.86
C ARG A 44 6.44 1.53 -12.52
N GLY A 45 5.84 2.70 -12.78
CA GLY A 45 6.44 3.99 -12.41
C GLY A 45 6.59 4.14 -10.89
N PHE A 46 5.61 3.65 -10.12
CA PHE A 46 5.67 3.64 -8.66
C PHE A 46 6.81 2.80 -8.11
N ILE A 47 7.08 1.62 -8.69
CA ILE A 47 8.21 0.77 -8.29
C ILE A 47 9.54 1.50 -8.47
N VAL A 48 9.68 2.34 -9.50
CA VAL A 48 10.89 3.16 -9.70
C VAL A 48 11.03 4.20 -8.58
N LEU A 49 9.95 4.88 -8.21
CA LEU A 49 9.96 5.83 -7.09
C LEU A 49 10.28 5.15 -5.75
N LEU A 50 9.75 3.95 -5.53
CA LEU A 50 10.07 3.14 -4.36
C LEU A 50 11.54 2.73 -4.33
N LEU A 51 12.10 2.33 -5.47
CA LEU A 51 13.52 1.97 -5.55
C LEU A 51 14.41 3.15 -5.15
N GLU A 52 14.14 4.35 -5.66
CA GLU A 52 14.90 5.55 -5.28
C GLU A 52 14.78 5.83 -3.78
N HIS A 53 13.60 5.68 -3.19
CA HIS A 53 13.46 5.82 -1.76
C HIS A 53 14.24 4.78 -0.95
N VAL A 54 14.18 3.51 -1.34
CA VAL A 54 14.95 2.46 -0.65
C VAL A 54 16.43 2.82 -0.69
N ARG A 55 16.94 3.38 -1.81
CA ARG A 55 18.32 3.85 -1.94
C ARG A 55 18.64 5.03 -1.03
N GLU A 56 17.72 5.98 -0.89
CA GLU A 56 17.88 7.12 0.02
C GLU A 56 17.95 6.67 1.49
N GLN A 57 17.10 5.72 1.90
CA GLN A 57 17.04 5.25 3.28
C GLN A 57 18.12 4.20 3.60
N PHE A 58 18.53 3.41 2.60
CA PHE A 58 19.53 2.36 2.71
C PHE A 58 20.54 2.46 1.54
N PRO A 59 21.51 3.39 1.60
CA PRO A 59 22.48 3.61 0.52
C PRO A 59 23.29 2.35 0.13
N GLN A 60 23.49 1.44 1.09
CA GLN A 60 24.16 0.14 0.89
C GLN A 60 23.38 -0.78 -0.05
N LEU A 61 22.14 -0.44 -0.43
CA LEU A 61 21.37 -1.16 -1.44
C LEU A 61 22.18 -1.32 -2.73
N ASN A 62 22.96 -0.31 -3.13
CA ASN A 62 23.74 -0.33 -4.37
C ASN A 62 24.79 -1.47 -4.40
N GLU A 63 25.30 -1.86 -3.23
CA GLU A 63 26.31 -2.91 -3.05
C GLU A 63 25.69 -4.32 -3.04
N GLN A 64 24.36 -4.42 -2.89
CA GLN A 64 23.68 -5.71 -2.81
C GLN A 64 23.55 -6.41 -4.17
N PRO A 65 23.54 -7.75 -4.21
CA PRO A 65 23.19 -8.52 -5.40
C PRO A 65 21.81 -8.16 -5.96
N THR A 66 21.65 -8.24 -7.29
CA THR A 66 20.38 -7.93 -7.98
C THR A 66 19.18 -8.69 -7.41
N LYS A 67 19.35 -9.97 -7.04
CA LYS A 67 18.29 -10.77 -6.41
C LYS A 67 17.80 -10.17 -5.10
N ILE A 68 18.71 -9.65 -4.27
CA ILE A 68 18.38 -8.98 -3.00
C ILE A 68 17.68 -7.65 -3.26
N LYS A 69 18.20 -6.84 -4.18
CA LYS A 69 17.57 -5.57 -4.60
C LYS A 69 16.12 -5.77 -5.02
N ILE A 70 15.86 -6.74 -5.89
CA ILE A 70 14.51 -7.10 -6.35
C ILE A 70 13.66 -7.57 -5.17
N GLY A 71 14.18 -8.45 -4.33
CA GLY A 71 13.45 -8.98 -3.18
C GLY A 71 12.97 -7.90 -2.20
N ILE A 72 13.85 -6.95 -1.87
CA ILE A 72 13.52 -5.81 -0.98
C ILE A 72 12.43 -4.94 -1.60
N VAL A 73 12.64 -4.48 -2.85
CA VAL A 73 11.71 -3.57 -3.51
C VAL A 73 10.35 -4.23 -3.75
N GLN A 74 10.34 -5.49 -4.19
CA GLN A 74 9.11 -6.24 -4.40
C GLN A 74 8.35 -6.40 -3.08
N SER A 75 8.99 -6.88 -2.02
CA SER A 75 8.35 -7.09 -0.71
C SER A 75 7.78 -5.79 -0.14
N TYR A 76 8.56 -4.71 -0.21
CA TYR A 76 8.13 -3.40 0.28
C TYR A 76 6.99 -2.81 -0.56
N SER A 77 7.04 -2.98 -1.90
CA SER A 77 6.03 -2.42 -2.80
C SER A 77 4.62 -2.95 -2.51
N PHE A 78 4.47 -4.25 -2.24
CA PHE A 78 3.17 -4.83 -1.92
C PHE A 78 2.67 -4.35 -0.55
N GLN A 79 3.52 -4.39 0.49
CA GLN A 79 3.11 -3.97 1.83
C GLN A 79 2.72 -2.49 1.88
N ALA A 80 3.56 -1.62 1.31
CA ALA A 80 3.28 -0.18 1.28
C ALA A 80 2.04 0.15 0.45
N GLU A 81 1.82 -0.56 -0.65
CA GLU A 81 0.66 -0.34 -1.51
C GLU A 81 -0.65 -0.75 -0.84
N ILE A 82 -0.71 -1.91 -0.19
CA ILE A 82 -1.91 -2.41 0.50
C ILE A 82 -2.39 -1.41 1.56
N LEU A 83 -1.46 -1.02 2.45
CA LEU A 83 -1.79 -0.10 3.53
C LEU A 83 -2.26 1.25 2.99
N ARG A 84 -1.60 1.75 1.94
CA ARG A 84 -1.95 3.02 1.28
C ARG A 84 -3.30 2.96 0.56
N ILE A 85 -3.61 1.87 -0.14
CA ILE A 85 -4.90 1.66 -0.80
C ILE A 85 -6.02 1.67 0.25
N CYS A 86 -5.85 0.93 1.35
CA CYS A 86 -6.84 0.88 2.42
C CYS A 86 -7.06 2.25 3.07
N PHE A 87 -5.96 2.94 3.41
CA PHE A 87 -5.99 4.29 3.95
C PHE A 87 -6.68 5.29 3.02
N SER A 88 -6.27 5.34 1.76
CA SER A 88 -6.83 6.25 0.76
C SER A 88 -8.31 5.97 0.53
N THR A 89 -8.68 4.68 0.49
CA THR A 89 -10.08 4.27 0.33
C THR A 89 -10.94 4.82 1.46
N LEU A 90 -10.52 4.71 2.71
CA LEU A 90 -11.27 5.27 3.84
C LEU A 90 -11.27 6.80 3.87
N LYS A 91 -10.21 7.44 3.35
CA LYS A 91 -10.15 8.90 3.21
C LYS A 91 -11.19 9.45 2.23
N PHE A 92 -11.33 8.84 1.04
CA PHE A 92 -12.27 9.31 0.01
C PHE A 92 -13.67 8.69 0.11
N PHE A 93 -13.77 7.48 0.66
CA PHE A 93 -15.01 6.76 0.88
C PHE A 93 -15.12 6.38 2.37
N PRO A 94 -15.34 7.33 3.28
CA PRO A 94 -15.36 7.07 4.73
C PRO A 94 -16.50 6.13 5.16
N ARG A 95 -17.55 6.04 4.34
CA ARG A 95 -18.66 5.09 4.51
C ARG A 95 -18.40 3.72 3.86
N GLN A 96 -17.19 3.47 3.37
CA GLN A 96 -16.80 2.16 2.87
C GLN A 96 -17.01 1.13 3.99
N ASN A 97 -17.81 0.13 3.68
CA ASN A 97 -18.09 -1.02 4.54
C ASN A 97 -17.59 -2.28 3.83
N VAL A 98 -17.65 -3.42 4.53
CA VAL A 98 -17.47 -4.74 3.93
C VAL A 98 -18.86 -5.22 3.45
N PRO A 99 -18.99 -5.77 2.23
CA PRO A 99 -17.93 -5.98 1.24
C PRO A 99 -17.45 -4.68 0.58
N ILE A 100 -16.19 -4.67 0.13
CA ILE A 100 -15.59 -3.52 -0.56
C ILE A 100 -16.39 -3.18 -1.82
N LYS A 101 -16.63 -1.88 -2.04
CA LYS A 101 -17.29 -1.35 -3.24
C LYS A 101 -16.34 -0.50 -4.08
N HIS A 102 -15.50 0.27 -3.41
CA HIS A 102 -14.52 1.12 -4.05
C HIS A 102 -13.13 0.87 -3.46
N LEU A 103 -12.12 0.87 -4.31
CA LEU A 103 -10.72 0.94 -3.91
C LEU A 103 -10.07 2.15 -4.55
N VAL A 104 -9.47 3.02 -3.74
CA VAL A 104 -8.68 4.13 -4.24
C VAL A 104 -7.27 3.65 -4.55
N LEU A 105 -6.91 3.76 -5.81
CA LEU A 105 -5.62 3.37 -6.36
C LEU A 105 -4.84 4.63 -6.72
N ASN A 106 -3.54 4.65 -6.42
CA ASN A 106 -2.62 5.71 -6.90
C ASN A 106 -3.00 7.14 -6.48
N GLY A 107 -3.80 7.32 -5.43
CA GLY A 107 -4.10 8.61 -4.81
C GLY A 107 -5.05 9.53 -5.60
N CYS A 108 -5.50 9.13 -6.80
CA CYS A 108 -6.51 9.84 -7.60
C CYS A 108 -7.27 8.93 -8.59
N CYS A 109 -6.99 7.63 -8.64
CA CYS A 109 -7.78 6.68 -9.39
C CYS A 109 -8.60 5.83 -8.43
N PHE A 110 -9.64 5.18 -8.95
CA PHE A 110 -10.35 4.17 -8.19
C PHE A 110 -10.85 3.04 -9.07
N LEU A 111 -11.02 1.88 -8.44
CA LEU A 111 -11.75 0.73 -8.92
C LEU A 111 -13.12 0.73 -8.24
N SER A 112 -14.19 0.49 -9.01
CA SER A 112 -15.50 0.12 -8.47
C SER A 112 -15.75 -1.36 -8.76
N THR A 113 -16.27 -2.11 -7.77
CA THR A 113 -16.65 -3.51 -7.97
C THR A 113 -17.79 -3.68 -8.97
N ASP A 114 -18.63 -2.66 -9.13
CA ASP A 114 -19.72 -2.65 -10.11
C ASP A 114 -19.19 -2.45 -11.55
N GLU A 115 -17.94 -1.99 -11.70
CA GLU A 115 -17.29 -1.66 -12.96
C GLU A 115 -16.11 -2.61 -13.27
N LEU A 116 -16.14 -3.85 -12.77
CA LEU A 116 -15.07 -4.81 -13.01
C LEU A 116 -14.92 -5.21 -14.49
N ASP A 117 -16.01 -5.19 -15.27
CA ASP A 117 -15.93 -5.37 -16.73
C ASP A 117 -15.07 -4.29 -17.38
N TYR A 118 -15.29 -3.04 -16.98
CA TYR A 118 -14.49 -1.92 -17.45
C TYR A 118 -13.04 -2.05 -16.97
N PHE A 119 -12.82 -2.39 -15.69
CA PHE A 119 -11.47 -2.53 -15.15
C PHE A 119 -10.65 -3.56 -15.93
N PHE A 120 -11.23 -4.69 -16.31
CA PHE A 120 -10.53 -5.74 -17.07
C PHE A 120 -10.75 -5.69 -18.59
N SER A 121 -11.35 -4.62 -19.12
CA SER A 121 -11.78 -4.55 -20.53
C SER A 121 -10.63 -4.65 -21.55
N SER A 122 -9.39 -4.42 -21.11
CA SER A 122 -8.18 -4.51 -21.94
C SER A 122 -7.72 -5.95 -22.20
N TYR A 123 -8.40 -6.96 -21.65
CA TYR A 123 -8.04 -8.37 -21.75
C TYR A 123 -9.13 -9.21 -22.42
N GLY A 124 -8.74 -10.28 -23.14
CA GLY A 124 -9.70 -11.23 -23.71
C GLY A 124 -10.36 -12.16 -22.68
N SER A 125 -9.69 -12.45 -21.55
CA SER A 125 -10.17 -13.37 -20.50
C SER A 125 -10.75 -12.65 -19.27
N ILE A 126 -11.80 -11.85 -19.46
CA ILE A 126 -12.36 -10.98 -18.41
C ILE A 126 -12.90 -11.78 -17.21
N SER A 127 -13.64 -12.87 -17.42
CA SER A 127 -14.31 -13.61 -16.33
C SER A 127 -13.35 -14.24 -15.31
N GLU A 128 -12.25 -14.83 -15.77
CA GLU A 128 -11.25 -15.43 -14.88
C GLU A 128 -10.51 -14.35 -14.07
N ARG A 129 -10.13 -13.24 -14.73
CA ARG A 129 -9.47 -12.11 -14.08
C ARG A 129 -10.35 -11.43 -13.05
N LYS A 130 -11.65 -11.30 -13.34
CA LYS A 130 -12.66 -10.84 -12.38
C LYS A 130 -12.68 -11.68 -11.12
N LYS A 131 -12.73 -13.01 -11.26
CA LYS A 131 -12.76 -13.93 -10.13
C LYS A 131 -11.53 -13.73 -9.23
N TYR A 132 -10.33 -13.75 -9.80
CA TYR A 132 -9.10 -13.54 -9.03
C TYR A 132 -9.00 -12.12 -8.45
N GLY A 133 -9.47 -11.12 -9.19
CA GLY A 133 -9.53 -9.74 -8.70
C GLY A 133 -10.42 -9.61 -7.46
N LEU A 134 -11.58 -10.28 -7.44
CA LEU A 134 -12.47 -10.33 -6.28
C LEU A 134 -11.84 -11.07 -5.10
N GLU A 135 -11.13 -12.18 -5.34
CA GLU A 135 -10.39 -12.90 -4.29
C GLU A 135 -9.33 -12.00 -3.63
N CYS A 136 -8.63 -11.17 -4.43
CA CYS A 136 -7.69 -10.17 -3.92
C CYS A 136 -8.36 -9.11 -3.04
N LEU A 137 -9.62 -8.76 -3.28
CA LEU A 137 -10.35 -7.78 -2.46
C LEU A 137 -10.60 -8.30 -1.05
N VAL A 138 -10.83 -9.61 -0.88
CA VAL A 138 -11.10 -10.22 0.43
C VAL A 138 -9.93 -10.01 1.39
N SER A 139 -8.68 -10.16 0.93
CA SER A 139 -7.50 -9.89 1.78
C SER A 139 -7.41 -8.41 2.20
N LEU A 140 -7.93 -7.49 1.38
CA LEU A 140 -7.97 -6.06 1.72
C LEU A 140 -9.12 -5.70 2.68
N GLU A 141 -10.18 -6.51 2.74
CA GLU A 141 -11.32 -6.31 3.65
C GLU A 141 -10.88 -6.41 5.11
N VAL A 142 -10.01 -7.38 5.42
CA VAL A 142 -9.46 -7.56 6.77
C VAL A 142 -8.72 -6.30 7.20
N ILE A 143 -7.80 -5.79 6.35
CA ILE A 143 -7.03 -4.58 6.62
C ILE A 143 -7.96 -3.38 6.81
N LEU A 144 -8.93 -3.17 5.92
CA LEU A 144 -9.89 -2.07 6.03
C LEU A 144 -10.71 -2.12 7.32
N SER A 145 -11.12 -3.31 7.75
CA SER A 145 -11.90 -3.50 8.98
C SER A 145 -11.11 -3.11 10.24
N HIS A 146 -9.80 -3.39 10.26
CA HIS A 146 -8.90 -3.02 11.36
C HIS A 146 -8.46 -1.55 11.27
N LEU A 147 -8.31 -1.00 10.06
CA LEU A 147 -7.87 0.39 9.85
C LEU A 147 -8.96 1.40 10.20
N LYS A 148 -10.23 1.10 9.88
CA LYS A 148 -11.37 2.00 10.08
C LYS A 148 -11.53 2.52 11.51
N PRO A 149 -11.53 1.67 12.58
CA PRO A 149 -11.66 2.16 13.95
C PRO A 149 -10.43 2.92 14.44
N LEU A 150 -9.26 2.75 13.81
CA LEU A 150 -8.04 3.43 14.23
C LEU A 150 -8.04 4.91 13.85
N ASN A 151 -8.84 5.33 12.87
CA ASN A 151 -8.81 6.68 12.31
C ASN A 151 -7.36 7.17 12.11
N LEU A 152 -6.60 6.37 11.37
CA LEU A 152 -5.17 6.55 11.19
C LEU A 152 -4.88 7.95 10.63
N SER A 153 -3.86 8.62 11.17
CA SER A 153 -3.35 9.87 10.60
C SER A 153 -2.33 9.61 9.48
N GLU A 154 -2.09 10.61 8.62
CA GLU A 154 -1.03 10.53 7.60
C GLU A 154 0.37 10.36 8.21
N LEU A 155 0.56 10.84 9.44
CA LEU A 155 1.81 10.70 10.19
C LEU A 155 2.02 9.27 10.67
N GLU A 156 0.98 8.66 11.25
CA GLU A 156 1.04 7.26 11.66
C GLU A 156 1.19 6.34 10.45
N LEU A 157 0.50 6.62 9.33
CA LEU A 157 0.72 5.92 8.07
C LEU A 157 2.19 6.01 7.62
N SER A 158 2.79 7.20 7.71
CA SER A 158 4.19 7.40 7.32
C SER A 158 5.15 6.57 8.16
N ALA A 159 4.94 6.52 9.48
CA ALA A 159 5.79 5.77 10.39
C ALA A 159 5.60 4.26 10.24
N LEU A 160 4.37 3.77 10.01
CA LEU A 160 4.09 2.36 9.70
C LEU A 160 4.85 1.91 8.43
N ASN A 161 4.82 2.71 7.37
CA ASN A 161 5.56 2.39 6.15
C ASN A 161 7.08 2.44 6.34
N GLY A 162 7.58 3.36 7.17
CA GLY A 162 9.00 3.37 7.58
C GLY A 162 9.40 2.07 8.26
N ILE A 163 8.57 1.58 9.19
CA ILE A 163 8.79 0.28 9.84
C ILE A 163 8.76 -0.87 8.82
N GLN A 164 7.78 -0.88 7.91
CA GLN A 164 7.68 -1.91 6.85
C GLN A 164 8.91 -1.93 5.95
N LEU A 165 9.42 -0.76 5.56
CA LEU A 165 10.65 -0.66 4.76
C LEU A 165 11.82 -1.34 5.46
N TRP A 166 12.08 -0.97 6.71
CA TRP A 166 13.23 -1.51 7.45
C TRP A 166 13.06 -2.99 7.78
N ASN A 167 11.85 -3.45 8.07
CA ASN A 167 11.55 -4.88 8.22
C ASN A 167 11.77 -5.65 6.91
N CYS A 168 11.39 -5.05 5.77
CA CYS A 168 11.67 -5.63 4.45
C CYS A 168 13.17 -5.71 4.21
N ILE A 169 13.96 -4.67 4.53
CA ILE A 169 15.42 -4.72 4.39
C ILE A 169 16.02 -5.82 5.29
N GLU A 170 15.64 -5.87 6.57
CA GLU A 170 16.17 -6.84 7.54
C GLU A 170 15.94 -8.30 7.11
N ARG A 171 14.83 -8.57 6.42
CA ARG A 171 14.53 -9.90 5.86
C ARG A 171 15.59 -10.40 4.88
N PHE A 172 16.26 -9.51 4.17
CA PHE A 172 17.26 -9.89 3.16
C PHE A 172 18.70 -9.56 3.56
N VAL A 173 18.90 -8.54 4.41
CA VAL A 173 20.21 -8.06 4.83
C VAL A 173 20.19 -7.81 6.34
N PRO A 174 21.08 -8.45 7.13
CA PRO A 174 21.17 -8.17 8.56
C PRO A 174 21.43 -6.69 8.83
N LEU A 175 20.62 -6.09 9.68
CA LEU A 175 20.76 -4.68 10.05
C LEU A 175 21.86 -4.49 11.10
N SER A 176 22.66 -3.45 10.93
CA SER A 176 23.56 -2.95 11.99
C SER A 176 22.77 -2.35 13.15
N ASP A 177 23.40 -2.16 14.31
CA ASP A 177 22.74 -1.56 15.47
C ASP A 177 22.25 -0.13 15.18
N GLN A 178 23.00 0.63 14.37
CA GLN A 178 22.57 1.96 13.91
C GLN A 178 21.31 1.89 13.04
N GLN A 179 21.23 0.91 12.13
CA GLN A 179 20.06 0.72 11.27
C GLN A 179 18.84 0.24 12.07
N LYS A 180 19.04 -0.66 13.03
CA LYS A 180 17.99 -1.06 13.98
C LYS A 180 17.52 0.12 14.81
N ALA A 181 18.42 0.97 15.31
CA ALA A 181 18.07 2.18 16.04
C ALA A 181 17.24 3.15 15.17
N HIS A 182 17.62 3.31 13.90
CA HIS A 182 16.86 4.13 12.96
C HIS A 182 15.45 3.56 12.70
N ARG A 183 15.31 2.24 12.52
CA ARG A 183 13.98 1.60 12.49
C ARG A 183 13.20 1.85 13.78
N ASN A 184 13.84 1.66 14.93
CA ASN A 184 13.20 1.79 16.24
C ASN A 184 12.72 3.23 16.50
N ALA A 185 13.34 4.24 15.89
CA ALA A 185 12.84 5.62 15.93
C ALA A 185 11.40 5.74 15.40
N PHE A 186 11.03 5.01 14.35
CA PHE A 186 9.64 5.00 13.85
C PHE A 186 8.66 4.35 14.83
N PHE A 187 9.06 3.29 15.54
CA PHE A 187 8.24 2.69 16.59
C PHE A 187 8.02 3.67 17.75
N VAL A 188 9.08 4.38 18.15
CA VAL A 188 9.00 5.42 19.20
C VAL A 188 8.09 6.56 18.75
N GLU A 189 8.19 7.02 17.51
CA GLU A 189 7.30 8.04 16.95
C GLU A 189 5.84 7.60 16.93
N LEU A 190 5.54 6.36 16.51
CA LEU A 190 4.18 5.81 16.57
C LEU A 190 3.64 5.75 18.00
N HIS A 191 4.48 5.31 18.95
CA HIS A 191 4.08 5.26 20.35
C HIS A 191 3.82 6.66 20.90
N ALA A 192 4.65 7.65 20.55
CA ALA A 192 4.46 9.04 20.93
C ALA A 192 3.15 9.63 20.34
N MET A 193 2.84 9.35 19.08
CA MET A 193 1.58 9.76 18.45
C MET A 193 0.38 9.09 19.12
N ALA A 194 0.47 7.80 19.45
CA ALA A 194 -0.56 7.12 20.23
C ALA A 194 -0.76 7.76 21.61
N ALA A 195 0.33 8.17 22.27
CA ALA A 195 0.28 8.87 23.56
C ALA A 195 -0.35 10.26 23.47
N GLN A 196 -0.10 11.00 22.41
CA GLN A 196 -0.71 12.32 22.20
C GLN A 196 -2.23 12.22 21.96
N ASN A 197 -2.68 11.16 21.31
CA ASN A 197 -4.09 10.96 20.95
C ASN A 197 -4.93 10.30 22.07
N ASN A 198 -4.31 9.77 23.13
CA ASN A 198 -5.01 9.03 24.19
C ASN A 198 -4.57 9.49 25.58
N GLY A 199 -5.53 9.80 26.46
CA GLY A 199 -5.24 10.36 27.79
C GLY A 199 -4.82 9.31 28.83
N LYS A 200 -5.05 8.01 28.59
CA LYS A 200 -4.74 6.93 29.54
C LYS A 200 -3.70 5.95 29.00
N ILE A 201 -2.76 5.54 29.84
CA ILE A 201 -1.68 4.58 29.51
C ILE A 201 -2.21 3.28 28.88
N ALA A 202 -3.32 2.74 29.41
CA ALA A 202 -3.93 1.53 28.86
C ALA A 202 -4.44 1.72 27.42
N GLU A 203 -5.06 2.87 27.12
CA GLU A 203 -5.57 3.19 25.78
C GLU A 203 -4.41 3.39 24.78
N ILE A 204 -3.30 3.97 25.24
CA ILE A 204 -2.05 4.10 24.46
C ILE A 204 -1.53 2.72 24.07
N GLY A 205 -1.41 1.81 25.04
CA GLY A 205 -0.94 0.44 24.82
C GLY A 205 -1.85 -0.34 23.86
N ILE A 206 -3.17 -0.23 24.03
CA ILE A 206 -4.15 -0.85 23.13
C ILE A 206 -4.01 -0.31 21.71
N ARG A 207 -3.98 1.01 21.51
CA ARG A 207 -3.83 1.61 20.19
C ARG A 207 -2.53 1.19 19.53
N PHE A 208 -1.42 1.24 20.26
CA PHE A 208 -0.12 0.83 19.74
C PHE A 208 -0.12 -0.64 19.34
N GLY A 209 -0.69 -1.53 20.16
CA GLY A 209 -0.88 -2.94 19.83
C GLY A 209 -1.69 -3.16 18.55
N LEU A 210 -2.77 -2.40 18.35
CA LEU A 210 -3.56 -2.46 17.12
C LEU A 210 -2.78 -1.97 15.88
N LEU A 211 -1.96 -0.93 16.02
CA LEU A 211 -1.06 -0.46 14.97
C LEU A 211 -0.01 -1.52 14.61
N MET A 212 0.49 -2.28 15.59
CA MET A 212 1.41 -3.40 15.34
C MET A 212 0.72 -4.58 14.66
N ASN A 213 -0.51 -4.91 15.07
CA ASN A 213 -1.31 -5.93 14.39
C ASN A 213 -1.55 -5.56 12.93
N LEU A 214 -1.83 -4.29 12.65
CA LEU A 214 -1.99 -3.80 11.27
C LEU A 214 -0.74 -4.02 10.41
N LEU A 215 0.47 -3.86 10.96
CA LEU A 215 1.72 -4.20 10.26
C LEU A 215 1.79 -5.68 9.90
N PHE A 216 1.41 -6.55 10.84
CA PHE A 216 1.40 -7.99 10.65
C PHE A 216 0.35 -8.42 9.62
N ASP A 217 -0.88 -7.90 9.71
CA ASP A 217 -1.93 -8.20 8.75
C ASP A 217 -1.53 -7.76 7.34
N THR A 218 -0.88 -6.60 7.21
CA THR A 218 -0.40 -6.10 5.92
C THR A 218 0.67 -7.02 5.32
N LEU A 219 1.56 -7.58 6.14
CA LEU A 219 2.57 -8.55 5.70
C LEU A 219 1.92 -9.84 5.17
N ASN A 220 0.90 -10.34 5.86
CA ASN A 220 0.17 -11.54 5.44
C ASN A 220 -0.59 -11.29 4.13
N ALA A 221 -1.36 -10.19 4.06
CA ALA A 221 -2.06 -9.80 2.84
C ALA A 221 -1.12 -9.58 1.66
N ALA A 222 0.08 -9.01 1.89
CA ALA A 222 1.10 -8.84 0.85
C ALA A 222 1.60 -10.17 0.30
N SER A 223 1.70 -11.20 1.15
CA SER A 223 2.16 -12.53 0.75
C SER A 223 1.10 -13.23 -0.10
N GLU A 224 -0.17 -13.18 0.32
CA GLU A 224 -1.30 -13.73 -0.44
C GLU A 224 -1.48 -13.03 -1.80
N LEU A 225 -1.43 -11.70 -1.82
CA LEU A 225 -1.60 -10.92 -3.05
C LEU A 225 -0.46 -11.09 -4.04
N LEU A 226 0.76 -11.35 -3.55
CA LEU A 226 1.88 -11.67 -4.43
C LEU A 226 1.63 -12.99 -5.18
N GLU A 227 1.11 -14.02 -4.49
CA GLU A 227 0.76 -15.30 -5.12
C GLU A 227 -0.38 -15.13 -6.14
N ALA A 228 -1.43 -14.38 -5.79
CA ALA A 228 -2.53 -14.09 -6.70
C ALA A 228 -2.08 -13.28 -7.93
N PHE A 229 -1.13 -12.35 -7.77
CA PHE A 229 -0.59 -11.55 -8.87
C PHE A 229 0.18 -12.40 -9.89
N GLU A 230 0.90 -13.44 -9.47
CA GLU A 230 1.57 -14.37 -10.38
C GLU A 230 0.56 -15.13 -11.26
N ILE A 231 -0.56 -15.54 -10.66
CA ILE A 231 -1.67 -16.23 -11.34
C ILE A 231 -2.36 -15.31 -12.35
N ILE A 232 -2.75 -14.09 -11.95
CA ILE A 232 -3.42 -13.11 -12.82
C ILE A 232 -2.56 -12.74 -14.03
N ASN A 233 -1.23 -12.71 -13.89
CA ASN A 233 -0.31 -12.38 -14.98
C ASN A 233 0.17 -13.59 -15.79
N GLY A 234 -0.40 -14.78 -15.57
CA GLY A 234 -0.14 -15.96 -16.40
C GLY A 234 1.24 -16.60 -16.17
N ARG A 235 1.92 -16.29 -15.06
CA ARG A 235 3.09 -17.07 -14.61
C ARG A 235 2.59 -18.20 -13.74
N LYS A 236 2.20 -19.32 -14.35
CA LYS A 236 1.95 -20.55 -13.59
C LYS A 236 3.27 -21.07 -13.04
N ARG A 237 3.26 -21.51 -11.77
CA ARG A 237 4.29 -22.43 -11.24
C ARG A 237 4.25 -23.69 -12.11
N GLU A 238 5.31 -23.91 -12.89
CA GLU A 238 5.70 -25.24 -13.35
C GLU A 238 6.42 -25.97 -12.21
#